data_AF-A0A537UMV3-F1
#
_entry.id   AF-A0A537UMV3-F1
#
_cell.length_a   1.000
_cell.length_b   1.000
_cell.length_c   1.000
_cell.angle_alpha   90.00
_cell.angle_beta   90.00
_cell.angle_gamma   90.00
#
_symmetry.space_group_name_H-M   'P 1'
#
loop_
_entity.id
_entity.type
_entity.pdbx_description
1 polymer ?
#
loop_
_entity_poly.entity_id
_entity_poly.type
_entity_poly.pdbx_seq_one_letter_code
_entity_poly.pdbx_strand_id
1 'polypeptide(L)' 'MFDSLSNRLNEVFDRLRGRGALSEDDVAAALREIRIALLEADVALPVV' A
#
# COMPACT_ATOMS: atom_id res chain seq x y z
N MET A 1 6.00 -11.68 -10.31
CA MET A 1 4.63 -11.18 -10.05
C MET A 1 4.45 -10.85 -8.57
N PHE A 2 4.80 -11.76 -7.65
CA PHE A 2 4.73 -11.46 -6.21
C PHE A 2 5.80 -10.47 -5.73
N ASP A 3 7.00 -10.48 -6.33
CA ASP A 3 8.08 -9.54 -5.96
C ASP A 3 7.75 -8.08 -6.25
N SER A 4 7.05 -7.79 -7.36
CA SER A 4 6.64 -6.42 -7.69
C SER A 4 5.58 -5.89 -6.70
N LEU A 5 4.67 -6.75 -6.26
CA LEU A 5 3.70 -6.41 -5.20
C LEU A 5 4.42 -6.19 -3.87
N SER A 6 5.30 -7.12 -3.47
CA SER A 6 6.10 -7.01 -2.24
C SER A 6 6.92 -5.72 -2.21
N ASN A 7 7.57 -5.34 -3.32
CA ASN A 7 8.34 -4.11 -3.41
C ASN A 7 7.46 -2.86 -3.23
N ARG A 8 6.30 -2.81 -3.89
CA ARG A 8 5.36 -1.68 -3.72
C ARG A 8 4.84 -1.56 -2.29
N LEU A 9 4.47 -2.68 -1.67
CA LEU A 9 4.00 -2.67 -0.29
C LEU A 9 5.10 -2.21 0.67
N ASN A 10 6.34 -2.67 0.47
CA ASN A 10 7.49 -2.22 1.26
C ASN A 10 7.71 -0.71 1.13
N GLU A 11 7.66 -0.15 -0.09
CA GLU A 11 7.79 1.30 -0.29
C GLU A 11 6.68 2.08 0.44
N VAL A 12 5.43 1.63 0.38
CA VAL A 12 4.33 2.30 1.09
C VAL A 12 4.56 2.26 2.60
N PHE A 13 4.96 1.12 3.14
CA PHE A 13 5.23 0.99 4.57
C PHE A 13 6.45 1.76 5.03
N ASP A 14 7.50 1.86 4.23
CA ASP A 14 8.70 2.62 4.58
C ASP A 14 8.42 4.13 4.67
N ARG A 15 7.47 4.65 3.88
CA ARG A 15 7.01 6.06 3.99
C ARG A 15 6.20 6.35 5.25
N LEU A 16 5.52 5.33 5.79
CA LEU A 16 4.76 5.42 7.03
C LEU A 16 5.63 5.17 8.27
N ARG A 17 6.66 4.33 8.14
CA ARG A 17 7.64 4.09 9.20
C ARG A 17 8.38 5.40 9.54
N GLY A 18 8.72 5.56 10.82
CA GLY A 18 9.53 6.69 11.30
C GLY A 18 8.79 8.01 11.53
N ARG A 19 7.49 8.12 11.20
CA ARG A 19 6.71 9.35 11.43
C ARG A 19 6.26 9.58 12.87
N GLY A 20 6.38 8.59 13.76
CA GLY A 20 5.99 8.67 15.17
C GLY A 20 4.47 8.59 15.38
N ALA A 21 3.70 9.46 14.72
CA ALA A 21 2.24 9.40 14.63
C ALA A 21 1.79 9.60 13.18
N LEU A 22 0.77 8.86 12.76
CA LEU A 22 0.18 8.97 11.42
C LEU A 22 -1.07 9.84 11.48
N SER A 23 -1.20 10.75 10.51
CA SER A 23 -2.45 11.48 10.28
C SER A 23 -3.45 10.62 9.49
N GLU A 24 -4.74 10.96 9.54
CA GLU A 24 -5.75 10.30 8.70
C GLU A 24 -5.43 10.43 7.20
N ASP A 25 -4.90 11.58 6.78
CA ASP A 25 -4.52 11.82 5.39
C ASP A 25 -3.39 10.90 4.93
N ASP A 26 -2.40 10.67 5.79
CA ASP A 26 -1.28 9.76 5.51
C ASP A 26 -1.77 8.32 5.34
N VAL A 27 -2.65 7.88 6.23
CA VAL A 27 -3.24 6.54 6.18
C VAL A 27 -4.12 6.40 4.93
N ALA A 28 -4.96 7.40 4.63
CA ALA A 28 -5.83 7.37 3.46
C ALA A 28 -5.04 7.37 2.15
N ALA A 29 -3.93 8.10 2.08
CA ALA A 29 -3.02 8.08 0.94
C ALA A 29 -2.38 6.70 0.75
N ALA A 30 -1.83 6.12 1.81
CA ALA A 30 -1.22 4.79 1.76
C ALA A 30 -2.22 3.69 1.37
N LEU A 31 -3.43 3.71 1.93
CA LEU A 31 -4.48 2.74 1.60
C LEU A 31 -4.91 2.81 0.13
N ARG A 32 -4.95 4.01 -0.47
CA ARG A 32 -5.21 4.17 -1.90
C ARG A 32 -4.10 3.53 -2.74
N GLU A 33 -2.85 3.70 -2.34
CA GLU A 33 -1.70 3.15 -3.05
C GLU A 33 -1.64 1.62 -2.97
N ILE A 34 -1.93 1.05 -1.79
CA ILE A 34 -2.08 -0.40 -1.59
C ILE A 34 -3.18 -0.96 -2.49
N ARG A 35 -4.34 -0.29 -2.55
CA ARG A 35 -5.46 -0.70 -3.42
C ARG A 35 -5.04 -0.81 -4.87
N ILE A 36 -4.35 0.21 -5.38
CA ILE A 36 -3.85 0.25 -6.75
C ILE A 36 -2.86 -0.90 -6.99
N ALA A 37 -1.92 -1.10 -6.06
CA ALA A 37 -0.93 -2.18 -6.16
C ALA A 37 -1.57 -3.58 -6.21
N LEU A 38 -2.63 -3.81 -5.43
CA LEU A 38 -3.38 -5.07 -5.45
C LEU A 38 -4.12 -5.28 -6.77
N LEU A 39 -4.76 -4.24 -7.31
CA LEU A 39 -5.45 -4.32 -8.60
C LEU A 39 -4.49 -4.59 -9.76
N GLU A 40 -3.31 -3.94 -9.77
CA GLU A 40 -2.27 -4.19 -10.77
C GLU A 40 -1.65 -5.58 -10.68
N ALA A 41 -1.73 -6.22 -9.51
CA ALA A 41 -1.29 -7.59 -9.29
C ALA A 41 -2.38 -8.63 -9.57
N ASP A 42 -3.45 -8.25 -10.28
CA ASP A 42 -4.60 -9.09 -10.64
C ASP A 42 -5.30 -9.75 -9.43
N VAL A 43 -5.32 -9.08 -8.28
CA VAL A 43 -6.04 -9.54 -7.08
C VAL A 43 -7.55 -9.32 -7.27
N ALA A 44 -8.35 -10.31 -6.88
CA ALA A 44 -9.79 -10.25 -6.99
C ALA A 44 -10.40 -9.10 -6.18
N LEU A 45 -11.34 -8.36 -6.78
CA LEU A 45 -12.01 -7.20 -6.17
C LEU A 45 -12.60 -7.44 -4.76
N PRO A 46 -13.18 -8.60 -4.41
CA PRO A 46 -13.69 -8.83 -3.05
C PRO A 46 -12.61 -8.84 -1.96
N VAL A 47 -11.33 -8.95 -2.33
CA VAL A 47 -10.18 -9.00 -1.42
C VAL A 47 -9.58 -7.60 -1.21
N VAL A 48 -9.99 -6.61 -2.00
CA VAL A 48 -9.44 -5.25 -2.11
C VAL A 48 -10.36 -4.22 -1.47
#